data_AF-A0A4T0DZH5-F1
#
_entry.id   AF-A0A4T0DZH5-F1
#
_cell.length_a   1.000
_cell.length_b   1.000
_cell.length_c   1.000
_cell.angle_alpha   90.00
_cell.angle_beta   90.00
_cell.angle_gamma   90.00
#
_symmetry.space_group_name_H-M   'P 1'
#
loop_
_entity.id
_entity.type
_entity.pdbx_description
1 polymer ?
#
loop_
_entity_poly.entity_id
_entity_poly.type
_entity_poly.pdbx_seq_one_letter_code
_entity_poly.pdbx_strand_id
1 'polypeptide(L)'
;MAEGNMKMPREFHPLSLFDKAKAEGRPLYVSGPMVRYSKLPFRLLVQDYKVDLTYTPMILAHEFIRHPVARSSDFSTNPTEGPVIAQFASNDPIEFGRAAEMIGPWVNGVDLNCGCPQSWAMKEGIGCSMMGNPNKVAAMMKEAKQRIGPGKTVSCKIRIHQDLNETIKFIKVVEASGVDYITIHGRLRNQRSSTPPNFEAIKMLVSTKP
;
A
#
# COMPACT_ATOMS: atom_id res chain seq x y z
N MET A 1 12.28 -2.35 -21.09
CA MET A 1 12.68 -3.08 -19.86
C MET A 1 14.16 -3.34 -20.02
N ALA A 2 15.01 -2.96 -19.07
CA ALA A 2 16.40 -3.41 -19.12
C ALA A 2 16.39 -4.94 -19.05
N GLU A 3 17.01 -5.59 -20.03
CA GLU A 3 17.25 -7.02 -20.07
C GLU A 3 17.95 -7.43 -18.77
N GLY A 4 17.29 -8.22 -17.91
CA GLY A 4 17.91 -8.70 -16.67
C GLY A 4 16.97 -9.10 -15.53
N ASN A 5 15.72 -8.61 -15.49
CA ASN A 5 14.81 -8.97 -14.39
C ASN A 5 13.95 -10.20 -14.75
N MET A 6 14.49 -11.39 -14.48
CA MET A 6 13.77 -12.66 -14.58
C MET A 6 12.47 -12.60 -13.77
N LYS A 7 11.34 -12.94 -14.39
CA LYS A 7 10.06 -13.13 -13.67
C LYS A 7 10.27 -14.31 -12.72
N MET A 8 10.24 -14.06 -11.41
CA MET A 8 10.40 -15.13 -10.43
C MET A 8 9.12 -15.27 -9.60
N PRO A 9 8.55 -16.47 -9.51
CA PRO A 9 7.38 -16.70 -8.67
C PRO A 9 7.78 -16.49 -7.21
N ARG A 10 7.33 -15.39 -6.61
CA ARG A 10 7.32 -15.24 -5.16
C ARG A 10 6.09 -15.97 -4.65
N GLU A 11 6.23 -17.27 -4.35
CA GLU A 11 5.15 -18.16 -3.87
C GLU A 11 4.65 -17.84 -2.45
N PHE A 12 5.11 -16.73 -1.88
CA PHE A 12 4.84 -16.33 -0.53
C PHE A 12 3.66 -15.34 -0.45
N HIS A 13 2.56 -15.74 0.21
CA HIS A 13 1.39 -14.90 0.44
C HIS A 13 1.58 -13.98 1.67
N PRO A 14 1.53 -12.64 1.54
CA PRO A 14 1.80 -11.71 2.64
C PRO A 14 0.99 -11.92 3.92
N LEU A 15 -0.29 -12.32 3.82
CA LEU A 15 -1.13 -12.56 5.02
C LEU A 15 -0.57 -13.63 5.96
N SER A 16 0.22 -14.59 5.47
CA SER A 16 0.86 -15.58 6.34
C SER A 16 1.86 -14.97 7.34
N LEU A 17 2.43 -13.79 7.03
CA LEU A 17 3.26 -13.04 7.98
C LEU A 17 2.44 -12.51 9.16
N PHE A 18 1.20 -12.12 8.91
CA PHE A 18 0.31 -11.59 9.96
C PHE A 18 -0.02 -12.70 10.95
N ASP A 19 -0.34 -13.89 10.44
CA ASP A 19 -0.61 -15.08 11.26
C ASP A 19 0.63 -15.50 12.05
N LYS A 20 1.81 -15.51 11.40
CA LYS A 20 3.08 -15.83 12.06
C LYS A 20 3.41 -14.85 13.20
N ALA A 21 3.36 -13.55 12.94
CA ALA A 21 3.66 -12.54 13.96
C ALA A 21 2.69 -12.64 15.15
N LYS A 22 1.41 -12.91 14.88
CA LYS A 22 0.39 -13.14 15.90
C LYS A 22 0.68 -14.40 16.73
N ALA A 23 1.04 -15.52 16.09
CA ALA A 23 1.41 -16.75 16.78
C ALA A 23 2.66 -16.59 17.66
N GLU A 24 3.61 -15.75 17.22
CA GLU A 24 4.82 -15.39 17.97
C GLU A 24 4.57 -14.34 19.08
N GLY A 25 3.34 -13.82 19.22
CA GLY A 25 2.99 -12.85 20.26
C GLY A 25 3.67 -11.49 20.09
N ARG A 26 4.04 -11.11 18.86
CA ARG A 26 4.74 -9.85 18.56
C ARG A 26 4.08 -9.07 17.43
N PRO A 27 4.39 -7.76 17.27
CA PRO A 27 3.99 -7.03 16.08
C PRO A 27 4.66 -7.59 14.82
N LEU A 28 3.94 -7.47 13.69
CA LEU A 28 4.55 -7.55 12.37
C LEU A 28 5.33 -6.25 12.12
N TYR A 29 6.63 -6.36 11.88
CA TYR A 29 7.47 -5.19 11.61
C TYR A 29 7.46 -4.87 10.11
N VAL A 30 6.86 -3.74 9.77
CA VAL A 30 6.66 -3.30 8.37
C VAL A 30 7.45 -2.01 8.11
N SER A 31 8.29 -2.01 7.08
CA SER A 31 8.91 -0.79 6.56
C SER A 31 7.94 -0.09 5.60
N GLY A 32 7.42 1.06 6.04
CA GLY A 32 6.40 1.80 5.30
C GLY A 32 6.92 2.48 4.02
N PRO A 33 6.01 2.85 3.09
CA PRO A 33 6.36 3.49 1.84
C PRO A 33 6.85 4.92 2.08
N MET A 34 8.05 5.24 1.57
CA MET A 34 8.68 6.54 1.73
C MET A 34 9.26 7.00 0.40
N VAL A 35 8.65 8.05 -0.18
CA VAL A 35 9.10 8.68 -1.42
C VAL A 35 10.59 9.04 -1.32
N ARG A 36 11.38 8.66 -2.33
CA ARG A 36 12.86 8.75 -2.41
C ARG A 36 13.66 7.81 -1.49
N TYR A 37 13.10 7.28 -0.41
CA TYR A 37 13.85 6.46 0.55
C TYR A 37 13.69 4.96 0.32
N SER A 38 12.46 4.43 0.28
CA SER A 38 12.21 2.98 0.27
C SER A 38 12.48 2.29 -1.08
N LYS A 39 13.50 2.75 -1.80
CA LYS A 39 14.08 2.08 -2.98
C LYS A 39 14.81 0.78 -2.58
N LEU A 40 15.12 -0.05 -3.58
CA LEU A 40 15.67 -1.40 -3.37
C LEU A 40 16.83 -1.48 -2.36
N PRO A 41 17.89 -0.63 -2.42
CA PRO A 41 18.99 -0.72 -1.45
C PRO A 41 18.53 -0.53 0.00
N PHE A 42 17.61 0.40 0.25
CA PHE A 42 17.06 0.62 1.57
C PHE A 42 16.20 -0.56 2.04
N ARG A 43 15.39 -1.14 1.14
CA ARG A 43 14.55 -2.30 1.46
C ARG A 43 15.39 -3.53 1.79
N LEU A 44 16.47 -3.77 1.06
CA LEU A 44 17.44 -4.82 1.38
C LEU A 44 18.10 -4.56 2.74
N LEU A 45 18.58 -3.34 2.98
CA LEU A 45 19.23 -2.99 4.24
C LEU A 45 18.30 -3.25 5.43
N VAL A 46 17.04 -2.81 5.39
CA VAL A 46 16.15 -2.97 6.56
C VAL A 46 15.74 -4.43 6.80
N GLN A 47 15.85 -5.32 5.81
CA GLN A 47 15.61 -6.75 6.00
C GLN A 47 16.66 -7.38 6.94
N ASP A 48 17.90 -6.85 6.94
CA ASP A 48 18.94 -7.27 7.89
C ASP A 48 18.61 -6.88 9.35
N TYR A 49 17.63 -6.00 9.55
CA TYR A 49 17.19 -5.50 10.87
C TYR A 49 15.80 -6.01 11.27
N LYS A 50 15.47 -7.26 10.92
CA LYS A 50 14.25 -7.97 11.33
C LYS A 50 12.93 -7.34 10.83
N VAL A 51 12.97 -6.64 9.70
CA VAL A 51 11.73 -6.20 9.01
C VAL A 51 11.13 -7.39 8.27
N ASP A 52 9.86 -7.70 8.57
CA ASP A 52 9.14 -8.83 7.97
C ASP A 52 8.58 -8.49 6.58
N LEU A 53 8.18 -7.23 6.35
CA LEU A 53 7.52 -6.78 5.13
C LEU A 53 8.00 -5.39 4.74
N THR A 54 8.29 -5.16 3.46
CA THR A 54 8.72 -3.85 2.94
C THR A 54 7.75 -3.29 1.91
N TYR A 55 7.71 -1.97 1.80
CA TYR A 55 6.96 -1.25 0.77
C TYR A 55 7.89 -0.51 -0.18
N THR A 56 7.56 -0.46 -1.47
CA THR A 56 8.21 0.43 -2.44
C THR A 56 8.01 1.91 -2.06
N PRO A 57 8.69 2.86 -2.72
CA PRO A 57 8.22 4.25 -2.70
C PRO A 57 6.81 4.31 -3.30
N MET A 58 6.10 5.42 -3.07
CA MET A 58 4.84 5.66 -3.77
C MET A 58 5.12 5.86 -5.27
N ILE A 59 4.51 5.02 -6.11
CA ILE A 59 4.64 5.04 -7.57
C ILE A 59 3.37 5.66 -8.17
N LEU A 60 3.48 6.53 -9.17
CA LEU A 60 2.30 7.02 -9.90
C LEU A 60 1.85 5.97 -10.91
N ALA A 61 0.63 5.43 -10.76
CA ALA A 61 0.15 4.34 -11.63
C ALA A 61 0.14 4.74 -13.11
N HIS A 62 -0.33 5.96 -13.39
CA HIS A 62 -0.37 6.56 -14.72
C HIS A 62 1.00 6.54 -15.43
N GLU A 63 2.04 7.02 -14.74
CA GLU A 63 3.41 7.07 -15.25
C GLU A 63 3.99 5.67 -15.45
N PHE A 64 3.76 4.79 -14.49
CA PHE A 64 4.24 3.41 -14.50
C PHE A 64 3.72 2.64 -15.73
N ILE A 65 2.45 2.84 -16.08
CA ILE A 65 1.81 2.17 -17.23
C ILE A 65 2.38 2.70 -18.55
N ARG A 66 2.49 4.02 -18.69
CA ARG A 66 2.78 4.70 -19.96
C ARG A 66 4.26 4.73 -20.32
N HIS A 67 5.13 4.91 -19.34
CA HIS A 67 6.53 5.25 -19.59
C HIS A 67 7.48 4.17 -19.07
N PRO A 68 8.13 3.39 -19.95
CA PRO A 68 9.10 2.38 -19.54
C PRO A 68 10.27 2.94 -18.72
N VAL A 69 10.67 4.18 -19.00
CA VAL A 69 11.74 4.87 -18.27
C VAL A 69 11.32 5.20 -16.83
N ALA A 70 10.10 5.76 -16.65
CA ALA A 70 9.54 6.00 -15.32
C ALA A 70 9.44 4.69 -14.53
N ARG A 71 8.91 3.64 -15.18
CA ARG A 71 8.81 2.29 -14.60
C ARG A 71 10.15 1.76 -14.08
N SER A 72 11.22 1.86 -14.88
CA SER A 72 12.55 1.41 -14.47
C SER A 72 13.20 2.27 -13.38
N SER A 73 12.82 3.55 -13.29
CA SER A 73 13.31 4.47 -12.26
C SER A 73 12.60 4.27 -10.91
N ASP A 74 11.30 4.00 -10.98
CA ASP A 74 10.41 3.88 -9.82
C ASP A 74 10.50 2.51 -9.15
N PHE A 75 10.73 1.46 -9.94
CA PHE A 75 10.74 0.09 -9.44
C PHE A 75 11.96 -0.72 -9.89
N SER A 76 12.61 -1.32 -8.88
CA SER A 76 13.57 -2.39 -9.03
C SER A 76 13.38 -3.38 -7.87
N THR A 77 13.74 -4.64 -8.09
CA THR A 77 13.68 -5.73 -7.11
C THR A 77 14.95 -6.59 -7.21
N ASN A 78 15.16 -7.45 -6.21
CA ASN A 78 16.25 -8.42 -6.20
C ASN A 78 15.70 -9.83 -5.89
N PRO A 79 16.26 -10.91 -6.48
CA PRO A 79 15.95 -12.28 -6.11
C PRO A 79 16.00 -12.62 -4.62
N THR A 80 16.91 -12.01 -3.86
CA THR A 80 17.07 -12.26 -2.42
C THR A 80 16.20 -11.35 -1.56
N GLU A 81 15.50 -10.38 -2.17
CA GLU A 81 14.64 -9.47 -1.42
C GLU A 81 13.44 -10.23 -0.86
N GLY A 82 13.25 -10.15 0.46
CA GLY A 82 12.07 -10.66 1.15
C GLY A 82 10.75 -10.02 0.69
N PRO A 83 9.61 -10.35 1.32
CA PRO A 83 8.29 -9.91 0.87
C PRO A 83 8.18 -8.39 0.65
N VAL A 84 7.63 -8.00 -0.51
CA VAL A 84 7.51 -6.59 -0.91
C VAL A 84 6.11 -6.27 -1.45
N ILE A 85 5.58 -5.13 -1.04
CA ILE A 85 4.31 -4.56 -1.53
C ILE A 85 4.61 -3.32 -2.36
N ALA A 86 4.08 -3.25 -3.59
CA ALA A 86 4.17 -2.04 -4.40
C ALA A 86 3.06 -1.05 -4.05
N GLN A 87 3.42 0.12 -3.54
CA GLN A 87 2.43 1.18 -3.32
C GLN A 87 2.28 2.06 -4.55
N PHE A 88 1.03 2.20 -5.02
CA PHE A 88 0.66 3.14 -6.07
C PHE A 88 -0.15 4.32 -5.54
N ALA A 89 -0.09 5.44 -6.24
CA ALA A 89 -1.09 6.48 -6.20
C ALA A 89 -1.85 6.49 -7.54
N SER A 90 -3.18 6.43 -7.45
CA SER A 90 -4.10 6.48 -8.58
C SER A 90 -5.47 6.96 -8.09
N ASN A 91 -6.29 7.44 -9.01
CA ASN A 91 -7.67 7.83 -8.80
C ASN A 91 -8.62 7.18 -9.83
N ASP A 92 -8.12 6.19 -10.57
CA ASP A 92 -8.83 5.50 -11.64
C ASP A 92 -8.72 3.96 -11.45
N PRO A 93 -9.84 3.24 -11.37
CA PRO A 93 -9.85 1.78 -11.23
C PRO A 93 -9.03 1.06 -12.30
N ILE A 94 -9.20 1.44 -13.56
CA ILE A 94 -8.57 0.75 -14.71
C ILE A 94 -7.06 0.95 -14.67
N GLU A 95 -6.60 2.17 -14.38
CA GLU A 95 -5.16 2.44 -14.22
C GLU A 95 -4.57 1.67 -13.04
N PHE A 96 -5.18 1.71 -11.86
CA PHE A 96 -4.64 0.99 -10.71
C PHE A 96 -4.59 -0.52 -10.96
N GLY A 97 -5.65 -1.09 -11.54
CA GLY A 97 -5.69 -2.50 -11.90
C GLY A 97 -4.62 -2.88 -12.93
N ARG A 98 -4.45 -2.08 -13.99
CA ARG A 98 -3.41 -2.33 -15.00
C ARG A 98 -2.01 -2.21 -14.42
N ALA A 99 -1.76 -1.25 -13.54
CA ALA A 99 -0.49 -1.15 -12.82
C ALA A 99 -0.24 -2.39 -11.95
N ALA A 100 -1.27 -2.88 -11.27
CA ALA A 100 -1.21 -4.10 -10.45
C ALA A 100 -0.89 -5.35 -11.27
N GLU A 101 -1.58 -5.55 -12.40
CA GLU A 101 -1.30 -6.62 -13.36
C GLU A 101 0.16 -6.58 -13.83
N MET A 102 0.61 -5.39 -14.23
CA MET A 102 1.94 -5.20 -14.77
C MET A 102 3.00 -5.52 -13.72
N ILE A 103 2.90 -4.98 -12.50
CA ILE A 103 3.93 -5.19 -11.46
C ILE A 103 3.84 -6.57 -10.78
N GLY A 104 2.68 -7.21 -10.83
CA GLY A 104 2.35 -8.44 -10.11
C GLY A 104 3.43 -9.52 -10.13
N PRO A 105 4.08 -9.83 -11.28
CA PRO A 105 5.14 -10.85 -11.35
C PRO A 105 6.37 -10.60 -10.46
N TRP A 106 6.57 -9.38 -9.94
CA TRP A 106 7.78 -9.00 -9.19
C TRP A 106 7.54 -8.66 -7.72
N VAL A 107 6.28 -8.66 -7.27
CA VAL A 107 5.90 -8.26 -5.90
C VAL A 107 4.94 -9.26 -5.26
N ASN A 108 4.79 -9.20 -3.94
CA ASN A 108 3.88 -10.05 -3.18
C ASN A 108 2.47 -9.45 -3.01
N GLY A 109 2.31 -8.18 -3.39
CA GLY A 109 1.02 -7.50 -3.41
C GLY A 109 1.15 -6.05 -3.85
N VAL A 110 0.01 -5.37 -3.91
CA VAL A 110 -0.11 -3.95 -4.22
C VAL A 110 -0.88 -3.21 -3.15
N ASP A 111 -0.58 -1.92 -3.00
CA ASP A 111 -1.23 -1.03 -2.05
C ASP A 111 -1.64 0.28 -2.73
N LEU A 112 -2.81 0.80 -2.39
CA LEU A 112 -3.23 2.14 -2.81
C LEU A 112 -2.94 3.18 -1.72
N ASN A 113 -2.23 4.24 -2.10
CA ASN A 113 -2.01 5.40 -1.24
C ASN A 113 -3.28 6.28 -1.16
N CYS A 114 -3.91 6.27 0.01
CA CYS A 114 -5.02 7.14 0.38
C CYS A 114 -4.66 8.08 1.54
N GLY A 115 -3.36 8.29 1.80
CA GLY A 115 -2.88 8.92 3.05
C GLY A 115 -1.80 9.99 2.88
N CYS A 116 -1.33 10.25 1.66
CA CYS A 116 -0.38 11.32 1.38
C CYS A 116 -1.06 12.70 1.47
N PRO A 117 -0.64 13.59 2.39
CA PRO A 117 -1.25 14.91 2.57
C PRO A 117 -0.60 16.00 1.70
N GLN A 118 0.31 15.64 0.79
CA GLN A 118 1.03 16.61 -0.04
C GLN A 118 0.06 17.37 -0.94
N SER A 119 0.18 18.70 -0.96
CA SER A 119 -0.76 19.57 -1.68
C SER A 119 -0.86 19.25 -3.17
N TRP A 120 0.25 18.89 -3.82
CA TRP A 120 0.23 18.49 -5.23
C TRP A 120 -0.57 17.19 -5.45
N ALA A 121 -0.37 16.17 -4.61
CA ALA A 121 -1.05 14.89 -4.73
C ALA A 121 -2.57 15.06 -4.60
N MET A 122 -3.01 15.89 -3.65
CA MET A 122 -4.43 16.14 -3.45
C MET A 122 -5.07 16.94 -4.59
N LYS A 123 -4.33 17.86 -5.23
CA LYS A 123 -4.79 18.57 -6.43
C LYS A 123 -5.00 17.62 -7.60
N GLU A 124 -4.15 16.61 -7.75
CA GLU A 124 -4.29 15.52 -8.72
C GLU A 124 -5.36 14.49 -8.34
N GLY A 125 -6.08 14.71 -7.23
CA GLY A 125 -7.13 13.79 -6.78
C GLY A 125 -6.60 12.44 -6.27
N ILE A 126 -5.33 12.37 -5.82
CA ILE A 126 -4.70 11.19 -5.22
C ILE A 126 -4.26 11.44 -3.75
N GLY A 127 -3.88 10.38 -3.03
CA GLY A 127 -3.47 10.50 -1.62
C GLY A 127 -4.67 10.76 -0.70
N CYS A 128 -4.53 11.67 0.26
CA CYS A 128 -5.59 11.94 1.25
C CYS A 128 -6.94 12.37 0.66
N SER A 129 -6.98 12.94 -0.56
CA SER A 129 -8.24 13.31 -1.22
C SER A 129 -9.11 12.08 -1.53
N MET A 130 -8.50 10.89 -1.67
CA MET A 130 -9.22 9.63 -1.88
C MET A 130 -10.11 9.24 -0.71
N MET A 131 -9.82 9.72 0.51
CA MET A 131 -10.66 9.44 1.69
C MET A 131 -12.08 10.02 1.56
N GLY A 132 -12.28 11.07 0.75
CA GLY A 132 -13.60 11.59 0.42
C GLY A 132 -14.36 10.79 -0.64
N ASN A 133 -13.75 9.73 -1.19
CA ASN A 133 -14.28 8.96 -2.31
C ASN A 133 -14.21 7.43 -2.05
N PRO A 134 -14.82 6.92 -0.96
CA PRO A 134 -14.68 5.51 -0.57
C PRO A 134 -15.17 4.52 -1.63
N ASN A 135 -16.24 4.82 -2.35
CA ASN A 135 -16.74 3.97 -3.44
C ASN A 135 -15.75 3.85 -4.60
N LYS A 136 -15.01 4.93 -4.90
CA LYS A 136 -13.96 4.93 -5.93
C LYS A 136 -12.77 4.08 -5.49
N VAL A 137 -12.40 4.15 -4.20
CA VAL A 137 -11.37 3.27 -3.62
C VAL A 137 -11.81 1.80 -3.68
N ALA A 138 -13.05 1.50 -3.30
CA ALA A 138 -13.61 0.16 -3.41
C ALA A 138 -13.58 -0.39 -4.85
N ALA A 139 -13.89 0.44 -5.85
CA ALA A 139 -13.79 0.06 -7.26
C ALA A 139 -12.32 -0.26 -7.66
N MET A 140 -11.36 0.56 -7.21
CA MET A 140 -9.93 0.29 -7.40
C MET A 140 -9.48 -1.02 -6.75
N MET A 141 -9.93 -1.32 -5.54
CA MET A 141 -9.58 -2.58 -4.86
C MET A 141 -10.09 -3.80 -5.65
N LYS A 142 -11.35 -3.76 -6.10
CA LYS A 142 -11.95 -4.84 -6.91
C LYS A 142 -11.19 -5.07 -8.21
N GLU A 143 -10.91 -4.00 -8.96
CA GLU A 143 -10.20 -4.08 -10.24
C GLU A 143 -8.77 -4.62 -10.05
N ALA A 144 -8.05 -4.17 -9.03
CA ALA A 144 -6.71 -4.67 -8.73
C ALA A 144 -6.72 -6.15 -8.32
N LYS A 145 -7.68 -6.59 -7.48
CA LYS A 145 -7.79 -8.01 -7.10
C LYS A 145 -8.06 -8.91 -8.29
N GLN A 146 -8.97 -8.48 -9.18
CA GLN A 146 -9.28 -9.23 -10.38
C GLN A 146 -8.07 -9.42 -11.28
N ARG A 147 -7.25 -8.37 -11.43
CA ARG A 147 -6.13 -8.36 -12.38
C ARG A 147 -4.82 -8.92 -11.84
N ILE A 148 -4.50 -8.70 -10.56
CA ILE A 148 -3.25 -9.20 -9.99
C ILE A 148 -3.25 -10.72 -9.79
N GLY A 149 -4.45 -11.31 -9.72
CA GLY A 149 -4.64 -12.75 -9.57
C GLY A 149 -4.49 -13.24 -8.13
N PRO A 150 -4.71 -14.55 -7.90
CA PRO A 150 -4.60 -15.16 -6.59
C PRO A 150 -3.15 -15.17 -6.10
N GLY A 151 -2.94 -15.38 -4.80
CA GLY A 151 -1.60 -15.48 -4.22
C GLY A 151 -0.97 -14.13 -3.84
N LYS A 152 -1.64 -13.00 -4.13
CA LYS A 152 -1.15 -11.65 -3.90
C LYS A 152 -2.16 -10.83 -3.11
N THR A 153 -1.66 -9.92 -2.27
CA THR A 153 -2.55 -9.02 -1.51
C THR A 153 -2.81 -7.72 -2.25
N VAL A 154 -4.00 -7.16 -2.03
CA VAL A 154 -4.40 -5.81 -2.39
C VAL A 154 -4.81 -5.10 -1.10
N SER A 155 -4.10 -4.01 -0.77
CA SER A 155 -4.33 -3.22 0.43
C SER A 155 -4.51 -1.73 0.11
N CYS A 156 -4.88 -0.95 1.12
CA CYS A 156 -4.74 0.51 1.04
C CYS A 156 -4.19 1.10 2.34
N LYS A 157 -3.57 2.28 2.23
CA LYS A 157 -3.03 3.03 3.36
C LYS A 157 -3.72 4.37 3.51
N ILE A 158 -4.33 4.60 4.66
CA ILE A 158 -5.13 5.80 4.97
C ILE A 158 -4.53 6.62 6.12
N ARG A 159 -5.15 7.77 6.39
CA ARG A 159 -5.04 8.54 7.63
C ARG A 159 -6.36 8.46 8.41
N ILE A 160 -6.38 9.00 9.62
CA ILE A 160 -7.65 9.22 10.35
C ILE A 160 -8.29 10.56 9.94
N HIS A 161 -9.61 10.60 9.98
CA HIS A 161 -10.40 11.83 9.85
C HIS A 161 -10.65 12.47 11.24
N GLN A 162 -10.98 13.78 11.26
CA GLN A 162 -11.27 14.50 12.51
C GLN A 162 -12.50 13.91 13.20
N ASP A 163 -13.55 13.65 12.43
CA ASP A 163 -14.66 12.79 12.84
C ASP A 163 -14.31 11.33 12.49
N LEU A 164 -14.12 10.49 13.51
CA LEU A 164 -13.76 9.09 13.32
C LEU A 164 -14.88 8.27 12.67
N ASN A 165 -16.14 8.72 12.73
CA ASN A 165 -17.23 8.05 12.01
C ASN A 165 -17.01 8.05 10.50
N GLU A 166 -16.41 9.12 9.94
CA GLU A 166 -16.03 9.17 8.52
C GLU A 166 -14.92 8.15 8.21
N THR A 167 -14.01 7.91 9.14
CA THR A 167 -12.98 6.86 8.98
C THR A 167 -13.62 5.47 9.03
N ILE A 168 -14.58 5.24 9.92
CA ILE A 168 -15.34 3.97 10.01
C ILE A 168 -16.14 3.74 8.73
N LYS A 169 -16.87 4.75 8.22
CA LYS A 169 -17.62 4.65 6.96
C LYS A 169 -16.70 4.27 5.80
N PHE A 170 -15.54 4.93 5.69
CA PHE A 170 -14.54 4.59 4.68
C PHE A 170 -14.09 3.13 4.80
N ILE A 171 -13.69 2.70 6.00
CA ILE A 171 -13.21 1.34 6.25
C ILE A 171 -14.28 0.32 5.84
N LYS A 172 -15.53 0.49 6.26
CA LYS A 172 -16.63 -0.44 5.93
C LYS A 172 -16.86 -0.58 4.43
N VAL A 173 -16.86 0.53 3.68
CA VAL A 173 -17.05 0.51 2.23
C VAL A 173 -15.89 -0.20 1.52
N VAL A 174 -14.66 0.07 1.94
CA VAL A 174 -13.47 -0.52 1.31
C VAL A 174 -13.28 -1.98 1.73
N GLU A 175 -13.63 -2.34 2.97
CA GLU A 175 -13.67 -3.73 3.45
C GLU A 175 -14.64 -4.58 2.63
N ALA A 176 -15.86 -4.08 2.40
CA ALA A 176 -16.88 -4.74 1.57
C ALA A 176 -16.45 -4.93 0.10
N SER A 177 -15.36 -4.28 -0.34
CA SER A 177 -14.78 -4.49 -1.67
C SER A 177 -13.88 -5.72 -1.76
N GLY A 178 -13.54 -6.34 -0.63
CA GLY A 178 -12.65 -7.49 -0.52
C GLY A 178 -11.18 -7.12 -0.36
N VAL A 179 -10.85 -5.91 0.06
CA VAL A 179 -9.46 -5.52 0.41
C VAL A 179 -8.90 -6.50 1.45
N ASP A 180 -7.62 -6.87 1.34
CA ASP A 180 -7.04 -7.88 2.24
C ASP A 180 -6.65 -7.27 3.60
N TYR A 181 -6.22 -6.02 3.63
CA TYR A 181 -6.01 -5.24 4.86
C TYR A 181 -5.94 -3.73 4.60
N ILE A 182 -6.17 -2.94 5.65
CA ILE A 182 -6.05 -1.47 5.62
C ILE A 182 -5.00 -1.02 6.63
N THR A 183 -4.04 -0.21 6.17
CA THR A 183 -3.03 0.41 7.05
C THR A 183 -3.48 1.81 7.47
N ILE A 184 -3.57 2.07 8.77
CA ILE A 184 -4.04 3.35 9.30
C ILE A 184 -2.88 4.15 9.89
N HIS A 185 -2.61 5.34 9.35
CA HIS A 185 -1.78 6.33 10.03
C HIS A 185 -2.67 7.15 10.98
N GLY A 186 -2.47 6.99 12.29
CA GLY A 186 -3.20 7.71 13.35
C GLY A 186 -2.96 9.22 13.43
N ARG A 187 -2.67 9.91 12.33
CA ARG A 187 -2.59 11.37 12.26
C ARG A 187 -3.61 11.88 11.27
N LEU A 188 -4.15 13.06 11.55
CA LEU A 188 -4.97 13.80 10.60
C LEU A 188 -4.16 14.22 9.38
N ARG A 189 -4.84 14.60 8.29
CA ARG A 189 -4.20 15.12 7.07
C ARG A 189 -3.32 16.35 7.36
N ASN A 190 -3.82 17.31 8.14
CA ASN A 190 -3.17 18.59 8.45
C ASN A 190 -2.22 18.52 9.66
N GLN A 191 -2.08 17.36 10.29
CA GLN A 191 -1.26 17.18 11.47
C GLN A 191 0.22 16.96 11.11
N ARG A 192 1.11 17.72 11.74
CA ARG A 192 2.56 17.67 11.51
C ARG A 192 3.14 16.33 11.94
N SER A 193 4.26 15.94 11.34
CA SER A 193 4.98 14.70 11.69
C SER A 193 5.52 14.69 13.12
N SER A 194 5.81 15.86 13.69
CA SER A 194 6.25 16.03 15.08
C SER A 194 5.16 15.76 16.11
N THR A 195 3.88 15.84 15.74
CA THR A 195 2.79 15.51 16.65
C THR A 195 2.70 13.98 16.79
N PRO A 196 2.59 13.41 18.00
CA PRO A 196 2.38 11.97 18.16
C PRO A 196 1.13 11.47 17.42
N PRO A 197 1.14 10.22 16.89
CA PRO A 197 -0.07 9.62 16.34
C PRO A 197 -1.07 9.31 17.47
N ASN A 198 -2.35 9.39 17.15
CA ASN A 198 -3.45 9.03 18.03
C ASN A 198 -3.66 7.51 18.01
N PHE A 199 -3.02 6.82 18.97
CA PHE A 199 -3.14 5.37 19.11
C PHE A 199 -4.50 4.92 19.64
N GLU A 200 -5.20 5.73 20.45
CA GLU A 200 -6.55 5.42 20.92
C GLU A 200 -7.56 5.40 19.77
N ALA A 201 -7.44 6.33 18.81
CA ALA A 201 -8.24 6.29 17.59
C ALA A 201 -7.99 5.01 16.79
N ILE A 202 -6.73 4.58 16.64
CA ILE A 202 -6.40 3.32 15.96
C ILE A 202 -7.03 2.14 16.70
N LYS A 203 -6.90 2.08 18.04
CA LYS A 203 -7.46 1.02 18.86
C LYS A 203 -8.98 0.92 18.68
N MET A 204 -9.68 2.05 18.71
CA MET A 204 -11.13 2.11 18.48
C MET A 204 -11.52 1.61 17.09
N LEU A 205 -10.81 2.05 16.04
CA LEU A 205 -11.08 1.65 14.66
C LEU A 205 -10.87 0.14 14.45
N VAL A 206 -9.86 -0.44 15.10
CA VAL A 206 -9.59 -1.89 15.02
C VAL A 206 -10.56 -2.72 15.85
N SER A 207 -11.05 -2.21 16.99
CA SER A 207 -12.06 -2.90 17.81
C SER A 207 -13.46 -2.87 17.20
N THR A 208 -13.72 -1.87 16.35
CA THR A 208 -14.99 -1.75 15.60
C THR A 208 -14.96 -2.70 14.42
N LYS A 209 -14.88 -4.01 14.68
CA LYS A 209 -15.18 -5.01 13.66
C LYS A 209 -16.68 -4.90 13.32
N PRO A 210 -17.07 -4.87 12.03
CA PRO A 210 -18.48 -4.99 11.67
C PRO A 210 -19.09 -6.29 12.19
#